data_AF-A0A6M0GDL8-F1
#
_entry.id   AF-A0A6M0GDL8-F1
#
_cell.length_a   1.000
_cell.length_b   1.000
_cell.length_c   1.000
_cell.angle_alpha   90.00
_cell.angle_beta   90.00
_cell.angle_gamma   90.00
#
_symmetry.space_group_name_H-M   'P 1'
#
loop_
_entity.id
_entity.type
_entity.pdbx_description
1 polymer ?
#
loop_
_entity_poly.entity_id
_entity_poly.type
_entity_poly.pdbx_seq_one_letter_code
_entity_poly.pdbx_strand_id
1 'polypeptide(L)'
;MYHSINWDLLKSHYLQANRATQLDSLALNLMRIGSGTDDSVAQYLVRESQFFIEWIIPDMDLETDITFASELVDLQRLLSRWKLSWSDLWLNEKEPQEVAMLAQQWCNYIHG
;
A
#
# COMPACT_ATOMS: atom_id res chain seq x y z
N MET A 1 -16.07 14.76 -10.31
CA MET A 1 -16.47 13.67 -11.22
C MET A 1 -15.37 12.62 -11.13
N TYR A 2 -15.50 11.62 -10.25
CA TYR A 2 -14.47 10.60 -10.09
C TYR A 2 -14.47 9.72 -11.35
N HIS A 3 -13.33 9.66 -12.04
CA HIS A 3 -13.11 8.61 -13.02
C HIS A 3 -13.18 7.28 -12.25
N SER A 4 -14.10 6.39 -12.63
CA SER A 4 -14.14 5.04 -12.07
C SER A 4 -12.81 4.37 -12.40
N ILE A 5 -11.99 4.08 -11.39
CA ILE A 5 -10.75 3.34 -11.57
C ILE A 5 -11.07 1.99 -12.20
N ASN A 6 -10.37 1.67 -13.29
CA ASN A 6 -10.44 0.37 -13.92
C ASN A 6 -9.44 -0.57 -13.23
N TRP A 7 -9.92 -1.23 -12.16
CA TRP A 7 -9.11 -2.15 -11.37
C TRP A 7 -8.62 -3.37 -12.18
N ASP A 8 -9.39 -3.80 -13.17
CA ASP A 8 -9.00 -4.93 -14.05
C ASP A 8 -7.81 -4.54 -14.93
N LEU A 9 -7.83 -3.33 -15.50
CA LEU A 9 -6.71 -2.80 -16.27
C LEU A 9 -5.47 -2.64 -15.40
N LEU A 10 -5.63 -2.06 -14.20
CA LEU A 10 -4.53 -1.91 -13.24
C LEU A 10 -3.92 -3.27 -12.89
N LYS A 11 -4.76 -4.26 -12.53
CA LYS A 11 -4.32 -5.61 -12.22
C LYS A 11 -3.56 -6.26 -13.38
N SER A 12 -4.08 -6.12 -14.59
CA SER A 12 -3.44 -6.68 -15.79
C SER A 12 -2.04 -6.09 -16.02
N HIS A 13 -1.86 -4.78 -15.81
CA HIS A 13 -0.53 -4.17 -15.94
C HIS A 13 0.40 -4.57 -14.80
N TYR A 14 -0.11 -4.61 -13.57
CA TYR A 14 0.67 -4.96 -12.39
C TYR A 14 1.22 -6.40 -12.46
N LEU A 15 0.38 -7.36 -12.86
CA LEU A 15 0.78 -8.78 -12.96
C LEU A 15 1.73 -9.07 -14.15
N GLN A 16 1.84 -8.17 -15.12
CA GLN A 16 2.84 -8.29 -16.20
C GLN A 16 4.22 -7.74 -15.82
N ALA A 17 4.28 -6.93 -14.77
CA ALA A 17 5.53 -6.36 -14.29
C ALA A 17 6.36 -7.41 -13.55
N ASN A 18 7.69 -7.24 -13.55
CA ASN A 18 8.55 -8.07 -12.70
C ASN A 18 8.37 -7.68 -11.22
N ARG A 19 8.81 -8.56 -10.31
CA ARG A 19 8.64 -8.39 -8.86
C ARG A 19 9.22 -7.07 -8.34
N ALA A 20 10.39 -6.65 -8.83
CA ALA A 20 10.98 -5.39 -8.40
C ALA A 20 10.06 -4.20 -8.72
N THR A 21 9.54 -4.13 -9.95
CA THR A 21 8.59 -3.09 -10.36
C THR A 21 7.26 -3.14 -9.59
N GLN A 22 6.80 -4.34 -9.24
CA GLN A 22 5.61 -4.54 -8.40
C GLN A 22 5.80 -3.97 -6.98
N LEU A 23 6.97 -4.21 -6.39
CA LEU A 23 7.36 -3.68 -5.08
C LEU A 23 7.60 -2.16 -5.12
N ASP A 24 8.24 -1.65 -6.17
CA ASP A 24 8.43 -0.21 -6.39
C ASP A 24 7.07 0.52 -6.47
N SER A 25 6.08 -0.11 -7.09
CA SER A 25 4.72 0.46 -7.18
C SER A 25 4.06 0.54 -5.80
N LEU A 26 4.22 -0.48 -4.96
CA LEU A 26 3.75 -0.47 -3.57
C LEU A 26 4.48 0.59 -2.74
N ALA A 27 5.81 0.66 -2.85
CA ALA A 27 6.62 1.64 -2.14
C ALA A 27 6.31 3.07 -2.59
N LEU A 28 6.05 3.31 -3.87
CA LEU A 28 5.63 4.61 -4.40
C LEU A 28 4.31 5.07 -3.78
N ASN A 29 3.35 4.15 -3.61
CA ASN A 29 2.08 4.49 -2.95
C ASN A 29 2.30 4.87 -1.49
N LEU A 30 3.14 4.14 -0.77
CA LEU A 30 3.48 4.43 0.63
C LEU A 30 4.24 5.76 0.77
N MET A 31 5.18 6.04 -0.13
CA MET A 31 5.89 7.32 -0.18
C MET A 31 4.91 8.49 -0.34
N ARG A 32 3.94 8.36 -1.24
CA ARG A 32 2.93 9.39 -1.48
C ARG A 32 2.02 9.57 -0.26
N ILE A 33 1.57 8.48 0.37
CA ILE A 33 0.84 8.56 1.65
C ILE A 33 1.69 9.30 2.70
N GLY A 34 2.98 8.97 2.79
CA GLY A 34 3.95 9.57 3.70
C GLY A 34 4.20 11.07 3.48
N SER A 35 4.12 11.55 2.25
CA SER A 35 4.39 12.95 1.90
C SER A 35 3.20 13.90 2.10
N GLY A 36 2.05 13.39 2.54
CA GLY A 36 0.87 14.20 2.84
C GLY A 36 0.03 14.52 1.61
N THR A 37 -0.49 13.49 0.92
CA THR A 37 -1.48 13.68 -0.15
C THR A 37 -2.84 14.13 0.40
N ASP A 38 -3.68 14.67 -0.49
CA ASP A 38 -5.11 14.88 -0.19
C ASP A 38 -5.78 13.60 0.34
N ASP A 39 -6.76 13.78 1.24
CA ASP A 39 -7.52 12.70 1.88
C ASP A 39 -8.01 11.63 0.89
N SER A 40 -8.77 12.05 -0.13
CA SER A 40 -9.29 11.13 -1.16
C SER A 40 -8.21 10.37 -1.93
N VAL A 41 -7.05 11.00 -2.13
CA VAL A 41 -5.89 10.38 -2.79
C VAL A 41 -5.26 9.36 -1.85
N ALA A 42 -5.11 9.69 -0.56
CA ALA A 42 -4.59 8.76 0.43
C ALA A 42 -5.49 7.52 0.59
N GLN A 43 -6.83 7.69 0.59
CA GLN A 43 -7.78 6.56 0.59
C GLN A 43 -7.59 5.65 -0.62
N TYR A 44 -7.45 6.27 -1.80
CA TYR A 44 -7.19 5.54 -3.03
C TYR A 44 -5.89 4.75 -2.94
N LEU A 45 -4.80 5.40 -2.55
CA LEU A 45 -3.47 4.78 -2.46
C LEU A 45 -3.45 3.64 -1.45
N VAL A 46 -4.11 3.79 -0.30
CA VAL A 46 -4.27 2.70 0.68
C VAL A 46 -4.99 1.52 0.05
N ARG A 47 -6.07 1.76 -0.69
CA ARG A 47 -6.82 0.69 -1.34
C ARG A 47 -6.02 0.02 -2.46
N GLU A 48 -5.28 0.80 -3.23
CA GLU A 48 -4.42 0.29 -4.29
C GLU A 48 -3.26 -0.55 -3.72
N SER A 49 -2.59 -0.08 -2.66
CA SER A 49 -1.57 -0.84 -1.95
C SER A 49 -2.10 -2.17 -1.41
N GLN A 50 -3.34 -2.19 -0.91
CA GLN A 50 -3.97 -3.44 -0.47
C GLN A 50 -4.11 -4.47 -1.60
N PHE A 51 -4.48 -3.99 -2.79
CA PHE A 51 -4.59 -4.86 -3.96
C PHE A 51 -3.23 -5.34 -4.45
N PHE A 52 -2.22 -4.48 -4.47
CA PHE A 52 -0.85 -4.87 -4.81
C PHE A 52 -0.33 -6.00 -3.92
N ILE A 53 -0.56 -5.92 -2.61
CA ILE A 53 -0.19 -6.98 -1.66
C ILE A 53 -0.98 -8.28 -1.95
N GLU A 54 -2.29 -8.18 -2.18
CA GLU A 54 -3.12 -9.35 -2.53
C GLU A 54 -2.68 -10.02 -3.84
N TRP A 55 -2.10 -9.26 -4.77
CA TRP A 55 -1.68 -9.75 -6.08
C TRP A 55 -0.24 -10.25 -6.11
N ILE A 56 0.66 -9.69 -5.30
CA ILE A 56 2.07 -10.10 -5.29
C ILE A 56 2.28 -11.40 -4.51
N ILE A 57 1.60 -11.58 -3.36
CA ILE A 57 1.82 -12.71 -2.46
C ILE A 57 1.64 -14.08 -3.14
N PRO A 58 0.61 -14.31 -3.98
CA PRO A 58 0.43 -15.61 -4.66
C PRO A 58 1.58 -16.01 -5.59
N ASP A 59 2.33 -15.03 -6.11
CA ASP A 59 3.48 -15.23 -7.00
C ASP A 59 4.81 -15.30 -6.23
N MET A 60 4.77 -15.33 -4.90
CA MET A 60 5.95 -15.47 -4.05
C MET A 60 6.36 -16.92 -3.88
N ASP A 61 7.68 -17.18 -3.87
CA ASP A 61 8.18 -18.50 -3.54
C ASP A 61 8.20 -18.60 -2.01
N LEU A 62 7.20 -19.28 -1.44
CA LEU A 62 7.08 -19.38 0.01
C LEU A 62 8.17 -20.24 0.66
N GLU A 63 9.01 -20.94 -0.10
CA GLU A 63 10.19 -21.59 0.49
C GLU A 63 11.29 -20.56 0.79
N THR A 64 11.46 -19.54 -0.07
CA THR A 64 12.50 -18.52 0.09
C THR A 64 12.00 -17.22 0.72
N ASP A 65 10.72 -16.88 0.50
CA ASP A 65 10.18 -15.55 0.73
C ASP A 65 9.13 -15.50 1.86
N ILE A 66 8.92 -16.60 2.60
CA ILE A 66 7.86 -16.67 3.64
C ILE A 66 7.93 -15.55 4.67
N THR A 67 9.14 -15.16 5.09
CA THR A 67 9.34 -14.04 6.03
C THR A 67 8.82 -12.73 5.42
N PHE A 68 9.23 -12.45 4.18
CA PHE A 68 8.81 -11.22 3.49
C PHE A 68 7.30 -11.24 3.16
N ALA A 69 6.75 -12.39 2.78
CA ALA A 69 5.31 -12.55 2.59
C ALA A 69 4.52 -12.29 3.88
N SER A 70 5.02 -12.74 5.03
CA SER A 70 4.44 -12.46 6.35
C SER A 70 4.46 -10.97 6.67
N GLU A 71 5.55 -10.28 6.34
CA GLU A 71 5.65 -8.82 6.55
C GLU A 71 4.68 -8.05 5.66
N LEU A 72 4.49 -8.47 4.41
CA LEU A 72 3.46 -7.89 3.55
C LEU A 72 2.05 -8.11 4.12
N VAL A 73 1.79 -9.22 4.80
CA VAL A 73 0.51 -9.44 5.53
C VAL A 73 0.38 -8.48 6.72
N ASP A 74 1.45 -8.19 7.44
CA ASP A 74 1.42 -7.18 8.51
C ASP A 74 1.15 -5.77 7.97
N LEU A 75 1.75 -5.42 6.83
CA LEU A 75 1.42 -4.20 6.10
C LEU A 75 -0.05 -4.19 5.66
N GLN A 76 -0.58 -5.29 5.11
CA GLN A 76 -2.00 -5.41 4.74
C GLN A 76 -2.93 -5.14 5.93
N ARG A 77 -2.56 -5.67 7.11
CA ARG A 77 -3.30 -5.45 8.35
C ARG A 77 -3.25 -3.98 8.78
N LEU A 78 -2.09 -3.33 8.68
CA LEU A 78 -1.94 -1.90 8.97
C LEU A 78 -2.82 -1.04 8.05
N LEU A 79 -2.73 -1.25 6.74
CA LEU A 79 -3.55 -0.57 5.73
C LEU A 79 -5.05 -0.78 5.97
N SER A 80 -5.44 -1.99 6.39
CA SER A 80 -6.83 -2.31 6.72
C SER A 80 -7.32 -1.55 7.96
N ARG A 81 -6.48 -1.39 8.98
CA ARG A 81 -6.80 -0.56 10.15
C ARG A 81 -6.97 0.90 9.75
N TRP A 82 -6.08 1.43 8.90
CA TRP A 82 -6.23 2.79 8.40
C TRP A 82 -7.55 3.00 7.68
N LYS A 83 -7.89 2.11 6.75
CA LYS A 83 -9.15 2.16 6.01
C LYS A 83 -10.38 2.11 6.94
N LEU A 84 -10.36 1.30 7.99
CA LEU A 84 -11.48 1.15 8.92
C LEU A 84 -11.66 2.34 9.87
N SER A 85 -10.55 2.94 10.30
CA SER A 85 -10.53 4.09 11.23
C SER A 85 -10.36 5.42 10.50
N TRP A 86 -10.63 5.47 9.20
CA TRP A 86 -10.22 6.57 8.35
C TRP A 86 -10.79 7.93 8.78
N SER A 87 -12.08 7.97 9.14
CA SER A 87 -12.72 9.19 9.63
C SER A 87 -12.07 9.71 10.91
N ASP A 88 -11.64 8.82 11.81
CA ASP A 88 -11.00 9.20 13.06
C ASP A 88 -9.56 9.69 12.80
N LEU A 89 -8.81 8.98 11.95
CA LEU A 89 -7.42 9.28 11.60
C LEU A 89 -7.21 10.67 10.98
N TRP A 90 -8.17 11.15 10.20
CA TRP A 90 -8.05 12.44 9.51
C TRP A 90 -8.76 13.59 10.21
N LEU A 91 -9.58 13.31 11.22
CA LEU A 91 -10.20 14.35 12.07
C LEU A 91 -9.32 14.72 13.27
N ASN A 92 -8.35 13.88 13.63
CA ASN A 92 -7.52 14.04 14.83
C ASN A 92 -6.09 14.45 14.44
N GLU A 93 -5.66 15.69 14.67
CA GLU A 93 -4.40 16.27 14.15
C GLU A 93 -3.10 15.47 14.47
N LYS A 94 -3.12 14.54 15.44
CA LYS A 94 -1.96 13.69 15.79
C LYS A 94 -1.85 12.40 14.96
N GLU A 95 -2.96 11.91 14.44
CA GLU A 95 -3.03 10.63 13.71
C GLU A 95 -2.46 10.69 12.27
N PRO A 96 -2.54 11.82 11.53
CA PRO A 96 -1.91 11.95 10.21
C PRO A 96 -0.38 11.86 10.25
N GLN A 97 0.26 12.28 11.35
CA GLN A 97 1.72 12.19 11.51
C GLN A 97 2.18 10.74 11.69
N GLU A 98 1.42 9.92 12.42
CA GLU A 98 1.73 8.51 12.61
C GLU A 98 1.54 7.73 11.29
N VAL A 99 0.46 8.01 10.55
CA VAL A 99 0.25 7.44 9.21
C VAL A 99 1.42 7.78 8.30
N ALA A 100 1.84 9.05 8.27
CA ALA A 100 2.96 9.49 7.44
C ALA A 100 4.28 8.79 7.81
N MET A 101 4.58 8.73 9.11
CA MET A 101 5.79 8.07 9.63
C MET A 101 5.82 6.58 9.28
N LEU A 102 4.74 5.85 9.55
CA LEU A 102 4.64 4.41 9.29
C LEU A 102 4.70 4.12 7.78
N ALA A 103 4.04 4.93 6.95
CA ALA A 103 4.11 4.79 5.49
C ALA A 103 5.54 4.98 4.99
N GLN A 104 6.28 5.97 5.51
CA GLN A 104 7.68 6.18 5.14
C GLN A 104 8.59 5.04 5.62
N GLN A 105 8.36 4.49 6.81
CA GLN A 105 9.11 3.34 7.31
C GLN A 105 8.95 2.12 6.39
N TRP A 106 7.71 1.80 5.99
CA TRP A 106 7.45 0.71 5.06
C TRP A 106 7.99 0.98 3.64
N CYS A 107 7.90 2.22 3.16
CA CYS A 107 8.51 2.62 1.88
C CYS A 107 10.03 2.37 1.89
N ASN A 108 10.71 2.73 2.97
CA ASN A 108 12.15 2.52 3.10
C ASN A 108 12.49 1.02 3.23
N TYR A 109 11.65 0.26 3.93
CA TYR A 109 11.83 -1.18 4.11
C TYR A 109 11.70 -1.95 2.79
N ILE A 110 10.72 -1.61 1.96
CA ILE A 110 10.48 -2.29 0.67
C ILE A 110 11.59 -2.00 -0.36
N HIS A 111 12.20 -0.81 -0.29
CA HIS A 111 13.32 -0.44 -1.17
C HIS A 111 14.71 -0.88 -0.68
N GLY A 112 14.83 -1.29 0.60
CA GLY A 112 16.11 -1.65 1.24
C GLY A 112 16.45 -3.11 1.10
#